data_AF-W9WSK4-F1
#
_entry.id   AF-W9WSK4-F1
#
_cell.length_a   1.000
_cell.length_b   1.000
_cell.length_c   1.000
_cell.angle_alpha   90.00
_cell.angle_beta   90.00
_cell.angle_gamma   90.00
#
_symmetry.space_group_name_H-M   'P 1'
#
loop_
_entity.id
_entity.type
_entity.pdbx_description
1 polymer ?
#
loop_
_entity_poly.entity_id
_entity_poly.type
_entity_poly.pdbx_seq_one_letter_code
_entity_poly.pdbx_strand_id
1 'polypeptide(L)'
;MNLYGTIGVYAAVLKERGEPLYFPGHDLGVFESTDADLIAKACEWILHEPKAKNQIYNLTNGESSSLQEDWPLVAQALGMQPGGDKPFSFTKDLPSFSEEWDRIRENHGLKAPGLDEFLGQSCQFTHFILAKAETQTSLMSCIKIRRAGFSDTVYTDDMIRKWFKLYQDEKVLPPV
;
A
#
# COMPACT_ATOMS: atom_id res chain seq x y z
N MET A 1 -6.61 1.85 -7.39
CA MET A 1 -5.66 2.82 -6.79
C MET A 1 -4.62 2.04 -6.01
N ASN A 2 -3.36 2.43 -6.08
CA ASN A 2 -2.23 1.66 -5.59
C ASN A 2 -1.40 2.47 -4.57
N LEU A 3 -1.67 2.26 -3.28
CA LEU A 3 -0.94 2.89 -2.18
C LEU A 3 0.54 2.50 -2.20
N TYR A 4 0.81 1.18 -2.24
CA TYR A 4 2.17 0.65 -2.16
C TYR A 4 3.02 1.00 -3.39
N GLY A 5 2.42 1.11 -4.58
CA GLY A 5 3.12 1.61 -5.77
C GLY A 5 3.57 3.06 -5.61
N THR A 6 2.70 3.92 -5.06
CA THR A 6 3.02 5.33 -4.79
C THR A 6 4.12 5.45 -3.73
N ILE A 7 4.03 4.69 -2.64
CA ILE A 7 5.09 4.61 -1.61
C ILE A 7 6.41 4.08 -2.21
N GLY A 8 6.33 3.08 -3.08
CA GLY A 8 7.50 2.50 -3.75
C GLY A 8 8.26 3.50 -4.62
N VAL A 9 7.55 4.34 -5.39
CA VAL A 9 8.18 5.42 -6.16
C VAL A 9 8.82 6.46 -5.25
N TYR A 10 8.09 6.90 -4.21
CA TYR A 10 8.62 7.84 -3.22
C TYR A 10 9.90 7.31 -2.56
N ALA A 11 9.90 6.04 -2.16
CA ALA A 11 11.06 5.37 -1.58
C ALA A 11 12.22 5.24 -2.57
N ALA A 12 11.95 4.86 -3.82
CA ALA A 12 12.98 4.72 -4.84
C ALA A 12 13.76 6.03 -5.06
N VAL A 13 13.04 7.16 -5.14
CA VAL A 13 13.67 8.48 -5.31
C VAL A 13 14.46 8.89 -4.07
N LEU A 14 13.91 8.71 -2.86
CA LEU A 14 14.66 8.99 -1.63
C LEU A 14 15.92 8.11 -1.51
N LYS A 15 15.83 6.84 -1.89
CA LYS A 15 16.98 5.91 -1.89
C LYS A 15 18.06 6.37 -2.87
N GLU A 16 17.69 6.81 -4.07
CA GLU A 16 18.64 7.36 -5.06
C GLU A 16 19.35 8.62 -4.53
N ARG A 17 18.65 9.44 -3.75
CA ARG A 17 19.22 10.63 -3.08
C ARG A 17 20.06 10.31 -1.84
N GLY A 18 20.10 9.05 -1.39
CA GLY A 18 20.76 8.66 -0.15
C GLY A 18 20.03 9.10 1.13
N GLU A 19 18.74 9.39 1.02
CA GLU A 19 17.87 9.77 2.14
C GLU A 19 17.25 8.52 2.80
N PRO A 20 16.93 8.56 4.12
CA PRO A 20 16.12 7.53 4.76
C PRO A 20 14.66 7.61 4.27
N LEU A 21 13.86 6.57 4.52
CA LEU A 21 12.45 6.58 4.18
C LEU A 21 11.66 7.35 5.26
N TYR A 22 11.45 8.64 5.04
CA TYR A 22 10.66 9.46 5.95
C TYR A 22 9.18 9.07 5.94
N PHE A 23 8.52 9.16 7.09
CA PHE A 23 7.07 9.01 7.14
C PHE A 23 6.40 10.29 6.63
N PRO A 24 5.61 10.24 5.55
CA PRO A 24 5.10 11.43 4.86
C PRO A 24 3.77 11.97 5.42
N GLY A 25 3.13 11.21 6.31
CA GLY A 25 1.79 11.49 6.83
C GLY A 25 1.77 12.16 8.19
N HIS A 26 0.57 12.30 8.73
CA HIS A 26 0.32 12.61 10.14
C HIS A 26 0.01 11.33 10.92
N ASP A 27 -0.09 11.39 12.25
CA ASP A 27 -0.63 10.27 13.03
C ASP A 27 -2.04 9.92 12.53
N LEU A 28 -2.16 8.76 11.88
CA LEU A 28 -3.37 8.29 11.24
C LEU A 28 -4.29 7.53 12.21
N GLY A 29 -3.83 7.25 13.42
CA GLY A 29 -4.45 6.26 14.29
C GLY A 29 -4.48 4.88 13.65
N VAL A 30 -5.57 4.14 13.91
CA VAL A 30 -5.74 2.76 13.44
C VAL A 30 -6.30 2.71 12.01
N PHE A 31 -5.84 1.74 11.22
CA PHE A 31 -6.23 1.48 9.84
C PHE A 31 -6.45 -0.01 9.59
N GLU A 32 -7.26 -0.37 8.60
CA GLU A 32 -7.44 -1.74 8.14
C GLU A 32 -7.05 -1.85 6.66
N SER A 33 -6.20 -2.82 6.36
CA SER A 33 -5.84 -3.17 4.99
C SER A 33 -6.70 -4.33 4.48
N THR A 34 -6.81 -4.44 3.16
CA THR A 34 -7.39 -5.63 2.52
C THR A 34 -6.47 -6.07 1.38
N ASP A 35 -5.89 -7.25 1.54
CA ASP A 35 -5.03 -7.89 0.55
C ASP A 35 -5.82 -8.28 -0.71
N ALA A 36 -5.22 -8.06 -1.89
CA ALA A 36 -5.88 -8.35 -3.15
C ALA A 36 -6.11 -9.87 -3.37
N ASP A 37 -5.23 -10.73 -2.86
CA ASP A 37 -5.42 -12.18 -2.95
C ASP A 37 -6.54 -12.64 -2.00
N LEU A 38 -6.67 -12.00 -0.83
CA LEU A 38 -7.81 -12.24 0.07
C LEU A 38 -9.14 -11.85 -0.59
N ILE A 39 -9.18 -10.74 -1.32
CA ILE A 39 -10.35 -10.35 -2.13
C ILE A 39 -10.62 -11.41 -3.21
N ALA A 40 -9.59 -11.87 -3.92
CA ALA A 40 -9.75 -12.90 -4.96
C ALA A 40 -10.32 -14.20 -4.39
N LYS A 41 -9.81 -14.67 -3.23
CA LYS A 41 -10.33 -15.83 -2.51
C LYS A 41 -11.78 -15.64 -2.07
N ALA A 42 -12.14 -14.45 -1.59
CA ALA A 42 -13.53 -14.15 -1.23
C ALA A 42 -14.45 -14.18 -2.46
N CYS A 43 -13.99 -13.61 -3.59
CA CYS A 43 -14.69 -13.66 -4.87
C CYS A 43 -14.87 -15.09 -5.40
N GLU A 44 -13.90 -15.98 -5.19
CA GLU A 44 -14.04 -17.40 -5.52
C GLU A 44 -15.04 -18.09 -4.56
N TRP A 45 -14.91 -17.84 -3.26
CA TRP A 45 -15.78 -18.42 -2.24
C TRP A 45 -17.26 -18.10 -2.46
N ILE A 46 -17.61 -16.86 -2.83
CA ILE A 46 -19.02 -16.50 -3.07
C ILE A 46 -19.67 -17.28 -4.22
N LEU A 47 -18.89 -17.84 -5.16
CA LEU A 47 -19.41 -18.66 -6.26
C LEU A 47 -19.91 -20.03 -5.77
N HIS A 48 -19.44 -20.47 -4.61
CA HIS A 48 -19.68 -21.81 -4.07
C HIS A 48 -20.43 -21.82 -2.73
N GLU A 49 -20.71 -20.67 -2.14
CA GLU A 49 -21.39 -20.56 -0.84
C GLU A 49 -22.84 -20.04 -0.98
N PRO A 50 -23.87 -20.91 -0.76
CA PRO A 50 -25.27 -20.48 -0.81
C PRO A 50 -25.61 -19.33 0.13
N LYS A 51 -24.98 -19.23 1.31
CA LYS A 51 -25.20 -18.13 2.26
C LYS A 51 -24.73 -16.78 1.72
N ALA A 52 -23.85 -16.75 0.72
CA ALA A 52 -23.35 -15.51 0.13
C ALA A 52 -24.33 -14.87 -0.87
N LYS A 53 -25.35 -15.61 -1.32
CA LYS A 53 -26.31 -15.11 -2.32
C LYS A 53 -27.09 -13.90 -1.80
N ASN A 54 -27.13 -12.84 -2.61
CA ASN A 54 -27.82 -11.59 -2.30
C ASN A 54 -27.38 -10.95 -0.97
N GLN A 55 -26.11 -11.12 -0.60
CA GLN A 55 -25.54 -10.53 0.61
C GLN A 55 -24.48 -9.49 0.28
N ILE A 56 -24.39 -8.49 1.16
CA ILE A 56 -23.26 -7.54 1.22
C ILE A 56 -22.41 -7.92 2.42
N TYR A 57 -21.09 -8.00 2.22
CA TYR A 57 -20.11 -8.30 3.25
C TYR A 57 -18.98 -7.27 3.22
N ASN A 58 -18.47 -6.97 4.41
CA ASN A 58 -17.20 -6.29 4.58
C ASN A 58 -16.07 -7.33 4.60
N LEU A 59 -14.90 -6.93 4.09
CA LEU A 59 -13.71 -7.76 4.07
C LEU A 59 -12.47 -6.90 4.32
N THR A 60 -11.70 -7.29 5.34
CA THR A 60 -10.38 -6.75 5.69
C THR A 60 -9.44 -7.92 5.95
N ASN A 61 -8.15 -7.65 6.07
CA ASN A 61 -7.11 -8.61 6.44
C ASN A 61 -7.43 -9.38 7.73
N GLY A 62 -8.26 -8.77 8.59
CA GLY A 62 -8.78 -9.37 9.80
C GLY A 62 -8.13 -8.83 11.08
N GLU A 63 -7.16 -7.95 10.93
CA GLU A 63 -6.53 -7.14 11.97
C GLU A 63 -6.57 -5.67 11.59
N SER A 64 -6.23 -4.82 12.57
CA SER A 64 -6.04 -3.40 12.36
C SER A 64 -4.61 -3.03 12.77
N SER A 65 -4.00 -2.09 12.06
CA SER A 65 -2.61 -1.65 12.29
C SER A 65 -2.52 -0.12 12.30
N SER A 66 -1.35 0.42 12.62
CA SER A 66 -1.02 1.82 12.36
C SER A 66 0.01 1.85 11.23
N LEU A 67 -0.27 2.58 10.15
CA LEU A 67 0.68 2.70 9.05
C LEU A 67 1.99 3.39 9.48
N GLN A 68 1.93 4.24 10.51
CA GLN A 68 3.13 4.85 11.10
C GLN A 68 3.96 3.80 11.86
N GLU A 69 3.31 2.92 12.61
CA GLU A 69 3.98 1.80 13.30
C GLU A 69 4.50 0.74 12.32
N ASP A 70 3.82 0.53 11.19
CA ASP A 70 4.24 -0.35 10.10
C ASP A 70 5.36 0.28 9.24
N TRP A 71 5.68 1.56 9.40
CA TRP A 71 6.63 2.26 8.53
C TRP A 71 8.06 1.68 8.56
N PRO A 72 8.62 1.25 9.71
CA PRO A 72 9.89 0.52 9.74
C PRO A 72 9.88 -0.77 8.92
N LEU A 73 8.75 -1.47 8.87
CA LEU A 73 8.58 -2.65 8.04
C LEU A 73 8.58 -2.29 6.55
N VAL A 74 7.89 -1.21 6.17
CA VAL A 74 7.90 -0.68 4.80
C VAL A 74 9.32 -0.32 4.37
N ALA A 75 10.06 0.40 5.22
CA ALA A 75 11.46 0.74 4.98
C ALA A 75 12.33 -0.52 4.79
N GLN A 76 12.16 -1.52 5.66
CA GLN A 76 12.87 -2.81 5.55
C GLN A 76 12.55 -3.52 4.23
N ALA A 77 11.28 -3.60 3.83
CA ALA A 77 10.85 -4.26 2.59
C ALA A 77 11.40 -3.56 1.33
N LEU A 78 11.75 -2.29 1.43
CA LEU A 78 12.33 -1.47 0.36
C LEU A 78 13.87 -1.32 0.47
N GLY A 79 14.49 -1.96 1.47
CA GLY A 79 15.93 -1.91 1.65
C GLY A 79 16.45 -0.57 2.12
N MET A 80 15.66 0.15 2.91
CA MET A 80 15.97 1.50 3.40
C MET A 80 15.99 1.54 4.92
N GLN A 81 16.68 2.55 5.45
CA GLN A 81 16.57 2.89 6.87
C GLN A 81 15.28 3.70 7.10
N PRO A 82 14.52 3.44 8.18
CA PRO A 82 13.38 4.27 8.53
C PRO A 82 13.86 5.67 8.93
N GLY A 83 13.23 6.70 8.36
CA GLY A 83 13.41 8.09 8.77
C GLY A 83 12.39 8.50 9.83
N GLY A 84 12.52 9.73 10.31
CA GLY A 84 11.46 10.38 11.11
C GLY A 84 10.31 10.90 10.24
N ASP A 85 9.45 11.70 10.85
CA ASP A 85 8.32 12.32 10.16
C ASP A 85 8.79 13.51 9.29
N LYS A 86 8.37 13.52 8.02
CA LYS A 86 8.62 14.63 7.07
C LYS A 86 7.40 14.77 6.17
N PRO A 87 6.49 15.71 6.46
CA PRO A 87 5.27 15.89 5.69
C PRO A 87 5.54 15.99 4.18
N PHE A 88 4.79 15.23 3.38
CA PHE A 88 4.94 15.20 1.93
C PHE A 88 3.57 15.11 1.25
N SER A 89 3.28 16.03 0.35
CA SER A 89 2.03 16.02 -0.42
C SER A 89 2.20 15.22 -1.70
N PHE A 90 1.68 14.00 -1.72
CA PHE A 90 1.71 13.16 -2.93
C PHE A 90 0.99 13.77 -4.14
N THR A 91 0.11 14.75 -3.93
CA THR A 91 -0.56 15.46 -5.03
C THR A 91 0.20 16.69 -5.52
N LYS A 92 0.94 17.39 -4.64
CA LYS A 92 1.66 18.62 -5.00
C LYS A 92 3.14 18.39 -5.29
N ASP A 93 3.79 17.55 -4.50
CA ASP A 93 5.24 17.40 -4.47
C ASP A 93 5.71 16.24 -5.36
N LEU A 94 4.96 15.12 -5.39
CA LEU A 94 5.34 13.93 -6.17
C LEU A 94 5.54 14.19 -7.67
N PRO A 95 4.78 15.06 -8.37
CA PRO A 95 5.06 15.37 -9.78
C PRO A 95 6.48 15.86 -10.04
N SER A 96 7.13 16.49 -9.05
CA SER A 96 8.54 16.92 -9.18
C SER A 96 9.54 15.76 -9.27
N PHE A 97 9.11 14.53 -8.95
CA PHE A 97 9.96 13.33 -8.99
C PHE A 97 10.02 12.69 -10.39
N SER A 98 9.33 13.22 -11.41
CA SER A 98 9.20 12.56 -12.71
C SER A 98 10.55 12.27 -13.38
N GLU A 99 11.46 13.24 -13.44
CA GLU A 99 12.77 13.07 -14.08
C GLU A 99 13.65 12.04 -13.34
N GLU A 100 13.59 12.03 -12.01
CA GLU A 100 14.33 11.07 -11.18
C GLU A 100 13.73 9.67 -11.32
N TRP A 101 12.40 9.56 -11.37
CA TRP A 101 11.72 8.29 -11.59
C TRP A 101 12.06 7.70 -12.96
N ASP A 102 12.10 8.51 -14.02
CA ASP A 102 12.50 8.07 -15.35
C ASP A 102 13.95 7.57 -15.37
N ARG A 103 14.87 8.32 -14.76
CA ARG A 103 16.28 7.89 -14.61
C ARG A 103 16.40 6.56 -13.83
N ILE A 104 15.69 6.42 -12.71
CA ILE A 104 15.67 5.18 -11.92
C ILE A 104 15.16 4.02 -12.76
N ARG A 105 14.06 4.21 -13.48
CA ARG A 105 13.48 3.19 -14.36
C ARG A 105 14.45 2.74 -15.43
N GLU A 106 15.12 3.67 -16.09
CA GLU A 106 16.12 3.37 -17.12
C GLU A 106 17.33 2.63 -16.53
N ASN A 107 17.90 3.13 -15.44
CA ASN A 107 19.08 2.56 -14.77
C ASN A 107 18.84 1.12 -14.28
N HIS A 108 17.64 0.84 -13.78
CA HIS A 108 17.27 -0.48 -13.26
C HIS A 108 16.55 -1.37 -14.30
N GLY A 109 16.31 -0.88 -15.51
CA GLY A 109 15.58 -1.61 -16.56
C GLY A 109 14.17 -2.03 -16.12
N LEU A 110 13.44 -1.10 -15.48
CA LEU A 110 12.10 -1.34 -14.96
C LEU A 110 11.05 -1.44 -16.07
N LYS A 111 10.06 -2.32 -15.87
CA LYS A 111 8.86 -2.45 -16.72
C LYS A 111 7.81 -1.37 -16.42
N ALA A 112 7.92 -0.67 -15.29
CA ALA A 112 6.99 0.38 -14.92
C ALA A 112 6.97 1.50 -15.99
N PRO A 113 5.82 2.14 -16.25
CA PRO A 113 5.72 3.27 -17.15
C PRO A 113 6.10 4.60 -16.45
N GLY A 114 5.97 5.71 -17.20
CA GLY A 114 6.17 7.07 -16.68
C GLY A 114 5.33 7.35 -15.45
N LEU A 115 5.76 8.29 -14.62
CA LEU A 115 5.16 8.54 -13.29
C LEU A 115 3.63 8.67 -13.34
N ASP A 116 3.13 9.50 -14.26
CA ASP A 116 1.70 9.78 -14.42
C ASP A 116 0.90 8.56 -14.88
N GLU A 117 1.43 7.79 -15.84
CA GLU A 117 0.80 6.55 -16.31
C GLU A 117 0.83 5.48 -15.21
N PHE A 118 1.93 5.38 -14.48
CA PHE A 118 2.11 4.36 -13.47
C PHE A 118 1.19 4.57 -12.27
N LEU A 119 1.13 5.80 -11.76
CA LEU A 119 0.40 6.08 -10.53
C LEU A 119 -1.05 6.50 -10.81
N GLY A 120 -1.31 7.24 -11.90
CA GLY A 120 -2.64 7.78 -12.20
C GLY A 120 -3.27 8.46 -10.98
N GLN A 121 -4.47 8.03 -10.60
CA GLN A 121 -5.18 8.56 -9.42
C GLN A 121 -4.68 8.02 -8.06
N SER A 122 -3.65 7.17 -8.05
CA SER A 122 -3.07 6.61 -6.82
C SER A 122 -2.38 7.67 -5.98
N CYS A 123 -1.88 8.76 -6.56
CA CYS A 123 -1.30 9.89 -5.84
C CYS A 123 -2.34 10.57 -4.94
N GLN A 124 -3.53 10.83 -5.49
CA GLN A 124 -4.65 11.42 -4.73
C GLN A 124 -5.12 10.50 -3.61
N PHE A 125 -5.22 9.19 -3.90
CA PHE A 125 -5.55 8.19 -2.90
C PHE A 125 -4.55 8.15 -1.76
N THR A 126 -3.27 8.04 -2.10
CA THR A 126 -2.17 7.96 -1.13
C THR A 126 -2.11 9.21 -0.28
N HIS A 127 -2.27 10.38 -0.90
CA HIS A 127 -2.38 11.63 -0.15
C HIS A 127 -3.60 11.62 0.77
N PHE A 128 -4.78 11.18 0.32
CA PHE A 128 -5.97 11.11 1.16
C PHE A 128 -5.79 10.16 2.37
N ILE A 129 -5.10 9.04 2.20
CA ILE A 129 -4.79 8.13 3.31
C ILE A 129 -3.80 8.78 4.29
N LEU A 130 -2.71 9.38 3.80
CA LEU A 130 -1.61 9.88 4.64
C LEU A 130 -1.80 11.31 5.18
N ALA A 131 -2.61 12.15 4.52
CA ALA A 131 -2.86 13.53 4.91
C ALA A 131 -4.01 13.69 5.91
N LYS A 132 -4.67 12.59 6.30
CA LYS A 132 -5.72 12.59 7.32
C LYS A 132 -5.12 12.86 8.70
N ALA A 133 -4.93 14.13 9.04
CA ALA A 133 -4.80 14.54 10.44
C ALA A 133 -6.19 14.42 11.11
N GLU A 134 -6.26 13.73 12.24
CA GLU A 134 -7.41 13.79 13.16
C GLU A 134 -8.79 13.43 12.55
N THR A 135 -8.91 12.30 11.85
CA THR A 135 -10.23 11.78 11.45
C THR A 135 -10.61 10.51 12.22
N GLN A 136 -11.90 10.35 12.51
CA GLN A 136 -12.45 9.12 13.09
C GLN A 136 -11.96 7.89 12.34
N THR A 137 -11.33 6.97 13.07
CA THR A 137 -11.02 5.62 12.61
C THR A 137 -12.29 4.97 12.05
N SER A 138 -12.26 4.60 10.78
CA SER A 138 -13.33 3.82 10.15
C SER A 138 -12.90 2.37 10.09
N LEU A 139 -13.46 1.54 10.99
CA LEU A 139 -13.25 0.10 11.02
C LEU A 139 -14.48 -0.62 10.48
N MET A 140 -14.26 -1.72 9.77
CA MET A 140 -15.30 -2.52 9.16
C MET A 140 -15.45 -3.87 9.88
N SER A 141 -16.66 -4.20 10.32
CA SER A 141 -16.90 -5.52 10.92
C SER A 141 -16.89 -6.64 9.88
N CYS A 142 -15.91 -7.53 9.97
CA CYS A 142 -15.86 -8.78 9.20
C CYS A 142 -16.60 -9.96 9.87
N ILE A 143 -17.38 -9.72 10.94
CA ILE A 143 -18.09 -10.80 11.65
C ILE A 143 -19.10 -11.50 10.73
N LYS A 144 -19.80 -10.73 9.88
CA LYS A 144 -20.85 -11.26 9.01
C LYS A 144 -20.29 -12.29 8.00
N ILE A 145 -19.15 -12.00 7.37
CA ILE A 145 -18.55 -12.89 6.36
C ILE A 145 -17.96 -14.15 7.03
N ARG A 146 -17.34 -14.00 8.21
CA ARG A 146 -16.84 -15.11 9.02
C ARG A 146 -17.95 -16.07 9.45
N ARG A 147 -19.08 -15.54 9.91
CA ARG A 147 -20.26 -16.36 10.27
C ARG A 147 -20.92 -17.02 9.05
N ALA A 148 -20.75 -16.44 7.87
CA ALA A 148 -21.24 -17.03 6.63
C ALA A 148 -20.36 -18.20 6.14
N GLY A 149 -19.10 -18.29 6.58
CA GLY A 149 -18.20 -19.42 6.29
C GLY A 149 -16.83 -19.02 5.73
N PHE A 150 -16.57 -17.73 5.49
CA PHE A 150 -15.27 -17.26 5.02
C PHE A 150 -14.39 -16.81 6.18
N SER A 151 -13.43 -17.65 6.59
CA SER A 151 -12.56 -17.40 7.74
C SER A 151 -11.12 -17.04 7.39
N ASP A 152 -10.78 -16.93 6.11
CA ASP A 152 -9.42 -16.56 5.68
C ASP A 152 -9.05 -15.17 6.21
N THR A 153 -7.79 -15.05 6.64
CA THR A 153 -7.16 -13.83 7.15
C THR A 153 -5.75 -13.73 6.61
N VAL A 154 -5.22 -12.52 6.58
CA VAL A 154 -3.86 -12.23 6.12
C VAL A 154 -3.22 -11.31 7.14
N TYR A 155 -1.99 -11.61 7.57
CA TYR A 155 -1.23 -10.63 8.32
C TYR A 155 -0.78 -9.50 7.38
N THR A 156 -0.99 -8.27 7.82
CA THR A 156 -0.72 -7.05 7.06
C THR A 156 0.78 -6.89 6.82
N ASP A 157 1.61 -7.36 7.75
CA ASP A 157 3.06 -7.36 7.56
C ASP A 157 3.51 -8.34 6.46
N ASP A 158 2.96 -9.56 6.44
CA ASP A 158 3.16 -10.54 5.37
C ASP A 158 2.69 -9.97 4.02
N MET A 159 1.52 -9.33 4.00
CA MET A 159 1.00 -8.65 2.82
C MET A 159 1.97 -7.58 2.31
N ILE A 160 2.45 -6.67 3.17
CA ILE A 160 3.37 -5.59 2.82
C ILE A 160 4.65 -6.17 2.21
N ARG A 161 5.27 -7.15 2.89
CA ARG A 161 6.49 -7.83 2.41
C ARG A 161 6.26 -8.48 1.06
N LYS A 162 5.15 -9.21 0.90
CA LYS A 162 4.79 -9.90 -0.34
C LYS A 162 4.65 -8.93 -1.51
N TRP A 163 3.87 -7.85 -1.36
CA TRP A 163 3.61 -6.95 -2.48
C TRP A 163 4.83 -6.15 -2.91
N PHE A 164 5.64 -5.66 -1.97
CA PHE A 164 6.90 -4.99 -2.34
C PHE A 164 7.86 -5.96 -3.02
N LYS A 165 8.01 -7.18 -2.49
CA LYS A 165 8.82 -8.22 -3.14
C LYS A 165 8.31 -8.53 -4.55
N LEU A 166 6.99 -8.67 -4.73
CA LEU A 166 6.42 -8.93 -6.05
C LEU A 166 6.69 -7.78 -7.02
N TYR A 167 6.54 -6.52 -6.60
CA TYR A 167 6.88 -5.37 -7.43
C TYR A 167 8.36 -5.33 -7.82
N GLN A 168 9.25 -5.75 -6.94
CA GLN A 168 10.68 -5.85 -7.23
C GLN A 168 10.98 -6.99 -8.21
N ASP A 169 10.44 -8.18 -7.95
CA ASP A 169 10.62 -9.38 -8.80
C ASP A 169 10.08 -9.13 -10.22
N GLU A 170 8.95 -8.41 -10.34
CA GLU A 170 8.35 -8.04 -11.62
C GLU A 170 8.99 -6.82 -12.30
N LYS A 171 10.03 -6.23 -11.68
CA LYS A 171 10.70 -5.00 -12.14
C LYS A 171 9.75 -3.81 -12.30
N VAL A 172 8.73 -3.74 -11.46
CA VAL A 172 7.85 -2.57 -11.32
C VAL A 172 8.48 -1.55 -10.38
N LEU A 173 9.23 -1.99 -9.38
CA LEU A 173 10.06 -1.17 -8.50
C LEU A 173 11.54 -1.61 -8.57
N PRO A 174 12.49 -0.73 -8.22
CA PRO A 174 13.90 -1.12 -8.11
C PRO A 174 14.12 -2.23 -7.07
N PRO A 175 15.11 -3.11 -7.28
CA PRO A 175 15.47 -4.12 -6.29
C PRO A 175 16.00 -3.50 -4.98
N VAL A 176 15.90 -4.28 -3.90
CA VAL A 176 16.49 -3.96 -2.59
C VAL A 176 18.00 -4.02 -2.63
#